data_AF-A0A9D7WYS1-F1
#
_entry.id   AF-A0A9D7WYS1-F1
#
_cell.length_a   1.000
_cell.length_b   1.000
_cell.length_c   1.000
_cell.angle_alpha   90.00
_cell.angle_beta   90.00
_cell.angle_gamma   90.00
#
_symmetry.space_group_name_H-M   'P 1'
#
loop_
_entity.id
_entity.type
_entity.pdbx_description
1 polymer ?
#
loop_
_entity_poly.entity_id
_entity_poly.type
_entity_poly.pdbx_seq_one_letter_code
_entity_poly.pdbx_strand_id
1 'polypeptide(L)'
;MTIPSNKEIYLRPAHMDDAAIMYDWQVVPETRRFYRNTEVPDPQEHKRWLIEKLTSTDDELTIIMENGEPAGVLRLDKRDCESYEVSIMIAPKRQGQGVASAALASARRLRPAAAFHAEVLQGNEASRALFKGAGYVCESGKENEVYVSRPGCGASVIALYSDGGPDIGLGHVRRCLGLASELQKKGMVPVFLIPPDSGLEDLIELDGFPYGVCAPEATALNRAVNGAKMLIVDSYRVNIGALVSTNSPHRLLAAFDDMCEEALPVDLVINGSPAALGLEYNNSGAKKLLLGAHYQIVRSDMGAPTVKKHPPKRLLITFGGGLSVAAQTVLDLVIDNYIVRWPELEIDFVFGPIAVASERILPKGVTVHYGPKNWPQLVARADLAICGGGQTMFELMRVGVPTIALGLADNQVPNLSAVQEKNIILYAGSIKNADWIDRLNEYLENIMVDSELYANLAAAGPRLIDGGGGRHIAEVVCELVQGKTQ
;
A
#
# COMPACT_ATOMS: atom_id res chain seq x y z
N MET A 1 -2.43 -31.62 -6.58
CA MET A 1 -1.22 -31.25 -5.83
C MET A 1 -1.66 -30.48 -4.61
N THR A 2 -1.39 -31.03 -3.44
CA THR A 2 -1.72 -30.47 -2.13
C THR A 2 -1.01 -29.12 -1.94
N ILE A 3 -1.79 -28.09 -1.64
CA ILE A 3 -1.34 -26.74 -1.28
C ILE A 3 -0.44 -26.91 -0.03
N PRO A 4 0.82 -26.42 -0.03
CA PRO A 4 1.62 -26.44 1.19
C PRO A 4 0.91 -25.58 2.24
N SER A 5 0.83 -26.06 3.48
CA SER A 5 0.24 -25.32 4.60
C SER A 5 0.87 -23.93 4.68
N ASN A 6 0.07 -22.88 4.51
CA ASN A 6 0.52 -21.51 4.67
C ASN A 6 0.81 -21.29 6.16
N LYS A 7 2.08 -21.43 6.57
CA LYS A 7 2.51 -21.11 7.94
C LYS A 7 2.61 -19.61 8.05
N GLU A 8 1.77 -19.01 8.90
CA GLU A 8 1.79 -17.58 9.15
C GLU A 8 2.89 -17.28 10.18
N ILE A 9 3.94 -16.54 9.75
CA ILE A 9 5.05 -16.13 10.63
C ILE A 9 5.22 -14.62 10.57
N TYR A 10 5.04 -13.95 11.71
CA TYR A 10 5.15 -12.49 11.82
C TYR A 10 5.88 -12.08 13.11
N LEU A 11 6.22 -10.80 13.21
CA LEU A 11 6.86 -10.20 14.38
C LEU A 11 5.87 -9.26 15.06
N ARG A 12 5.80 -9.32 16.40
CA ARG A 12 5.12 -8.30 17.21
C ARG A 12 6.07 -7.73 18.27
N PRO A 13 5.86 -6.50 18.76
CA PRO A 13 6.57 -6.02 19.94
C PRO A 13 6.44 -6.99 21.12
N ALA A 14 7.51 -7.14 21.88
CA ALA A 14 7.49 -7.88 23.13
C ALA A 14 6.81 -7.06 24.24
N HIS A 15 6.21 -7.74 25.21
CA HIS A 15 5.59 -7.16 26.39
C HIS A 15 6.08 -7.85 27.66
N MET A 16 5.79 -7.27 28.83
CA MET A 16 6.16 -7.89 30.11
C MET A 16 5.50 -9.25 30.34
N ASP A 17 4.36 -9.53 29.69
CA ASP A 17 3.69 -10.83 29.75
C ASP A 17 4.51 -11.94 29.06
N ASP A 18 5.44 -11.56 28.18
CA ASP A 18 6.36 -12.50 27.52
C ASP A 18 7.54 -12.90 28.43
N ALA A 19 7.68 -12.29 29.61
CA ALA A 19 8.85 -12.50 30.47
C ALA A 19 9.03 -13.99 30.84
N ALA A 20 7.94 -14.67 31.20
CA ALA A 20 7.98 -16.07 31.61
C ALA A 20 8.41 -16.99 30.46
N ILE A 21 7.78 -16.85 29.29
CA ILE A 21 8.07 -17.71 28.14
C ILE A 21 9.50 -17.47 27.59
N MET A 22 9.96 -16.21 27.59
CA MET A 22 11.33 -15.88 27.22
C MET A 22 12.35 -16.47 28.22
N TYR A 23 12.02 -16.47 29.51
CA TYR A 23 12.85 -17.09 30.54
C TYR A 23 12.95 -18.60 30.31
N ASP A 24 11.82 -19.26 30.10
CA ASP A 24 11.78 -20.71 29.87
C ASP A 24 12.61 -21.13 28.65
N TRP A 25 12.63 -20.33 27.59
CA TRP A 25 13.45 -20.62 26.41
C TRP A 25 14.95 -20.40 26.64
N GLN A 26 15.34 -19.35 27.37
CA GLN A 26 16.76 -19.03 27.56
C GLN A 26 17.47 -19.97 28.54
N VAL A 27 16.76 -20.61 29.49
CA VAL A 27 17.38 -21.50 30.49
C VAL A 27 17.69 -22.89 29.94
N VAL A 28 17.20 -23.22 28.74
CA VAL A 28 17.43 -24.51 28.09
C VAL A 28 18.92 -24.65 27.75
N PRO A 29 19.64 -25.66 28.28
CA PRO A 29 21.09 -25.76 28.12
C PRO A 29 21.58 -25.75 26.67
N GLU A 30 20.85 -26.41 25.77
CA GLU A 30 21.15 -26.49 24.34
C GLU A 30 21.08 -25.13 23.64
N THR A 31 20.23 -24.23 24.15
CA THR A 31 20.09 -22.84 23.70
C THR A 31 21.10 -21.94 24.39
N ARG A 32 21.23 -22.05 25.73
CA ARG A 32 22.08 -21.17 26.56
C ARG A 32 23.56 -21.29 26.26
N ARG A 33 24.04 -22.48 25.85
CA ARG A 33 25.45 -22.70 25.50
C ARG A 33 25.98 -21.79 24.37
N PHE A 34 25.08 -21.18 23.59
CA PHE A 34 25.43 -20.24 22.52
C PHE A 34 25.26 -18.76 22.90
N TYR A 35 25.03 -18.45 24.18
CA TYR A 35 24.97 -17.08 24.68
C TYR A 35 26.38 -16.56 24.99
N ARG A 36 26.59 -15.24 24.85
CA ARG A 36 27.84 -14.58 25.29
C ARG A 36 28.10 -14.79 26.79
N ASN A 37 27.04 -14.81 27.61
CA ASN A 37 27.09 -15.24 29.00
C ASN A 37 26.27 -16.52 29.15
N THR A 38 26.93 -17.63 29.47
CA THR A 38 26.29 -18.93 29.65
C THR A 38 25.70 -19.13 31.04
N GLU A 39 26.01 -18.27 32.01
CA GLU A 39 25.37 -18.31 33.33
C GLU A 39 23.88 -18.01 33.20
N VAL A 40 23.04 -18.83 33.81
CA VAL A 40 21.58 -18.63 33.78
C VAL A 40 21.24 -17.47 34.71
N PRO A 41 20.63 -16.39 34.21
CA PRO A 41 20.26 -15.26 35.05
C PRO A 41 19.16 -15.70 36.01
N ASP A 42 19.10 -15.10 37.19
CA ASP A 42 17.95 -15.33 38.05
C ASP A 42 16.67 -14.68 37.45
N PRO A 43 15.47 -15.11 37.86
CA PRO A 43 14.22 -14.56 37.33
C PRO A 43 14.05 -13.04 37.50
N GLN A 44 14.67 -12.43 38.52
CA GLN A 44 14.62 -10.98 38.76
C GLN A 44 15.61 -10.23 37.86
N GLU A 45 16.80 -10.79 37.63
CA GLU A 45 17.76 -10.27 36.66
C GLU A 45 17.17 -10.25 35.25
N HIS A 46 16.50 -11.34 34.84
CA HIS A 46 15.81 -11.40 33.55
C HIS A 46 14.71 -10.34 33.42
N LYS A 47 13.87 -10.17 34.45
CA LYS A 47 12.82 -9.14 34.44
C LYS A 47 13.39 -7.72 34.31
N ARG A 48 14.50 -7.44 35.02
CA ARG A 48 15.16 -6.13 34.96
C ARG A 48 15.71 -5.85 33.56
N TRP A 49 16.41 -6.83 33.00
CA TRP A 49 16.91 -6.76 31.61
C TRP A 49 15.77 -6.57 30.61
N LEU A 50 14.64 -7.24 30.79
CA LEU A 50 13.48 -7.09 29.92
C LEU A 50 12.90 -5.67 29.99
N ILE A 51 12.75 -5.10 31.20
CA ILE A 51 12.29 -3.72 31.37
C ILE A 51 13.24 -2.73 30.67
N GLU A 52 14.55 -2.91 30.83
CA GLU A 52 15.56 -2.07 30.16
C GLU A 52 15.41 -2.14 28.64
N LYS A 53 15.19 -3.34 28.07
CA LYS A 53 15.00 -3.50 26.62
C LYS A 53 13.66 -2.97 26.11
N LEU A 54 12.58 -3.15 26.87
CA LEU A 54 11.26 -2.62 26.50
C LEU A 54 11.17 -1.09 26.60
N THR A 55 12.02 -0.46 27.41
CA THR A 55 12.08 0.99 27.58
C THR A 55 13.16 1.67 26.75
N SER A 56 14.00 0.88 26.07
CA SER A 56 15.02 1.39 25.15
C SER A 56 14.38 2.11 23.97
N THR A 57 14.95 3.25 23.57
CA THR A 57 14.54 3.98 22.36
C THR A 57 15.31 3.55 21.12
N ASP A 58 16.42 2.84 21.32
CA ASP A 58 17.35 2.41 20.28
C ASP A 58 17.19 0.92 19.95
N ASP A 59 16.75 0.09 20.91
CA ASP A 59 16.59 -1.35 20.70
C ASP A 59 15.17 -1.72 20.31
N GLU A 60 15.05 -2.74 19.46
CA GLU A 60 13.77 -3.33 19.10
C GLU A 60 13.73 -4.78 19.58
N LEU A 61 12.81 -5.09 20.50
CA LEU A 61 12.60 -6.44 21.00
C LEU A 61 11.24 -6.95 20.54
N THR A 62 11.25 -8.04 19.78
CA THR A 62 10.05 -8.61 19.17
C THR A 62 9.89 -10.09 19.49
N ILE A 63 8.64 -10.53 19.62
CA ILE A 63 8.27 -11.94 19.66
C ILE A 63 7.98 -12.40 18.24
N ILE A 64 8.59 -13.53 17.87
CA ILE A 64 8.30 -14.22 16.62
C ILE A 64 7.06 -15.08 16.86
N MET A 65 6.01 -14.87 16.08
CA MET A 65 4.76 -15.61 16.16
C MET A 65 4.70 -16.65 15.03
N GLU A 66 4.28 -17.88 15.30
CA GLU A 66 3.94 -18.90 14.30
C GLU A 66 2.48 -19.32 14.52
N ASN A 67 1.59 -19.05 13.57
CA ASN A 67 0.15 -19.35 13.62
C ASN A 67 -0.51 -18.85 14.93
N GLY A 68 -0.18 -17.62 15.34
CA GLY A 68 -0.73 -16.99 16.55
C GLY A 68 -0.07 -17.40 17.88
N GLU A 69 0.90 -18.33 17.87
CA GLU A 69 1.63 -18.73 19.07
C GLU A 69 3.06 -18.18 19.11
N PRO A 70 3.60 -17.78 20.28
CA PRO A 70 5.00 -17.42 20.41
C PRO A 70 5.94 -18.57 20.04
N ALA A 71 6.85 -18.31 19.10
CA ALA A 71 7.78 -19.28 18.53
C ALA A 71 9.25 -18.90 18.70
N GLY A 72 9.54 -17.68 19.15
CA GLY A 72 10.91 -17.22 19.42
C GLY A 72 10.98 -15.72 19.71
N VAL A 73 12.20 -15.20 19.75
CA VAL A 73 12.52 -13.79 19.97
C VAL A 73 13.48 -13.34 18.88
N LEU A 74 13.21 -12.16 18.32
CA LEU A 74 14.15 -11.44 17.47
C LEU A 74 14.40 -10.06 18.11
N ARG A 75 15.67 -9.73 18.31
CA ARG A 75 16.11 -8.45 18.84
C ARG A 75 17.02 -7.75 17.84
N LEU A 76 16.78 -6.47 17.63
CA LEU A 76 17.65 -5.57 16.86
C LEU A 76 18.21 -4.52 17.82
N ASP A 77 19.47 -4.66 18.23
CA ASP A 77 20.15 -3.65 19.05
C ASP A 77 20.83 -2.65 18.13
N LYS A 78 20.50 -1.36 18.21
CA LYS A 78 21.08 -0.36 17.31
C LYS A 78 22.56 -0.13 17.62
N ARG A 79 23.38 -0.11 16.58
CA ARG A 79 24.82 0.15 16.68
C ARG A 79 25.17 1.57 16.27
N ASP A 80 24.57 2.04 15.16
CA ASP A 80 24.72 3.40 14.64
C ASP A 80 23.43 3.83 13.92
N CYS A 81 23.48 4.93 13.17
CA CYS A 81 22.30 5.46 12.48
C CYS A 81 21.71 4.52 11.41
N GLU A 82 22.48 3.59 10.85
CA GLU A 82 22.09 2.73 9.73
C GLU A 82 22.33 1.24 9.98
N SER A 83 22.75 0.84 11.18
CA SER A 83 23.07 -0.56 11.48
C SER A 83 22.56 -1.08 12.83
N TYR A 84 22.19 -2.36 12.85
CA TYR A 84 21.73 -3.08 14.03
C TYR A 84 22.49 -4.39 14.20
N GLU A 85 22.71 -4.78 15.46
CA GLU A 85 23.05 -6.13 15.86
C GLU A 85 21.78 -6.97 15.95
N VAL A 86 21.77 -8.11 15.26
CA VAL A 86 20.66 -9.05 15.24
C VAL A 86 20.95 -10.19 16.21
N SER A 87 20.07 -10.35 17.20
CA SER A 87 20.03 -11.52 18.07
C SER A 87 18.72 -12.26 17.85
N ILE A 88 18.80 -13.59 17.71
CA ILE A 88 17.63 -14.42 17.43
C ILE A 88 17.68 -15.71 18.26
N MET A 89 16.55 -16.03 18.89
CA MET A 89 16.35 -17.26 19.65
C MET A 89 15.04 -17.90 19.22
N ILE A 90 15.06 -19.18 18.88
CA ILE A 90 13.86 -19.94 18.54
C ILE A 90 13.53 -20.90 19.68
N ALA A 91 12.24 -20.95 20.03
CA ALA A 91 11.70 -21.88 21.00
C ALA A 91 12.17 -23.31 20.67
N PRO A 92 12.64 -24.12 21.65
CA PRO A 92 13.22 -25.44 21.37
C PRO A 92 12.36 -26.34 20.48
N LYS A 93 11.04 -26.34 20.70
CA LYS A 93 10.07 -27.15 19.93
C LYS A 93 9.85 -26.67 18.49
N ARG A 94 10.31 -25.46 18.15
CA ARG A 94 10.10 -24.79 16.86
C ARG A 94 11.40 -24.69 16.03
N GLN A 95 12.52 -25.18 16.55
CA GLN A 95 13.81 -25.19 15.85
C GLN A 95 13.75 -26.10 14.60
N GLY A 96 14.50 -25.73 13.55
CA GLY A 96 14.57 -26.48 12.29
C GLY A 96 13.33 -26.36 11.38
N GLN A 97 12.32 -25.57 11.75
CA GLN A 97 11.06 -25.45 11.00
C GLN A 97 10.96 -24.20 10.10
N GLY A 98 12.08 -23.50 9.88
CA GLY A 98 12.12 -22.27 9.08
C GLY A 98 11.72 -20.98 9.80
N VAL A 99 11.32 -21.05 11.08
CA VAL A 99 10.87 -19.89 11.88
C VAL A 99 11.91 -18.77 11.93
N ALA A 100 13.17 -19.09 12.19
CA ALA A 100 14.24 -18.09 12.22
C ALA A 100 14.46 -17.39 10.87
N SER A 101 14.45 -18.15 9.78
CA SER A 101 14.63 -17.59 8.43
C SER A 101 13.49 -16.65 8.06
N ALA A 102 12.25 -17.02 8.39
CA ALA A 102 11.09 -16.17 8.20
C ALA A 102 11.16 -14.90 9.06
N ALA A 103 11.62 -15.00 10.31
CA ALA A 103 11.82 -13.85 11.20
C ALA A 103 12.91 -12.90 10.69
N LEU A 104 14.05 -13.41 10.21
CA LEU A 104 15.09 -12.59 9.58
C LEU A 104 14.59 -11.92 8.30
N ALA A 105 13.78 -12.62 7.50
CA ALA A 105 13.14 -12.03 6.33
C ALA A 105 12.18 -10.91 6.75
N SER A 106 11.35 -11.10 7.79
CA SER A 106 10.50 -10.04 8.36
C SER A 106 11.32 -8.86 8.86
N ALA A 107 12.42 -9.09 9.58
CA ALA A 107 13.32 -8.03 10.03
C ALA A 107 13.89 -7.22 8.85
N ARG A 108 14.33 -7.90 7.79
CA ARG A 108 14.79 -7.27 6.55
C ARG A 108 13.68 -6.50 5.84
N ARG A 109 12.45 -7.00 5.83
CA ARG A 109 11.28 -6.27 5.29
C ARG A 109 10.99 -4.99 6.07
N LEU A 110 11.10 -5.04 7.40
CA LEU A 110 10.85 -3.90 8.29
C LEU A 110 12.01 -2.88 8.31
N ARG A 111 13.24 -3.32 8.08
CA ARG A 111 14.45 -2.48 8.02
C ARG A 111 15.21 -2.77 6.73
N PRO A 112 14.62 -2.47 5.57
CA PRO A 112 15.20 -2.76 4.26
C PRO A 112 16.57 -2.10 4.07
N ALA A 113 16.77 -0.90 4.65
CA ALA A 113 17.97 -0.08 4.53
C ALA A 113 19.05 -0.42 5.56
N ALA A 114 18.72 -1.15 6.62
CA ALA A 114 19.65 -1.32 7.73
C ALA A 114 20.72 -2.37 7.43
N ALA A 115 21.97 -2.09 7.77
CA ALA A 115 22.95 -3.15 7.88
C ALA A 115 22.63 -3.99 9.13
N PHE A 116 22.63 -5.31 8.96
CA PHE A 116 22.42 -6.25 10.05
C PHE A 116 23.70 -7.01 10.33
N HIS A 117 24.13 -6.97 11.57
CA HIS A 117 25.31 -7.67 12.06
C HIS A 117 24.87 -8.77 13.01
N ALA A 118 25.29 -10.00 12.78
CA ALA A 118 25.07 -11.11 13.68
C ALA A 118 26.42 -11.70 14.08
N GLU A 119 26.69 -11.73 15.37
CA GLU A 119 27.85 -12.45 15.89
C GLU A 119 27.44 -13.90 16.19
N VAL A 120 28.17 -14.84 15.61
CA VAL A 120 27.91 -16.28 15.76
C VAL A 120 29.12 -16.93 16.43
N LEU A 121 28.87 -17.50 17.62
CA LEU A 121 29.89 -18.23 18.37
C LEU A 121 30.39 -19.45 17.59
N GLN A 122 31.67 -19.79 17.77
CA GLN A 122 32.28 -20.96 17.14
C GLN A 122 31.51 -22.26 17.49
N GLY A 123 31.34 -23.14 16.51
CA GLY A 123 30.62 -24.41 16.67
C GLY A 123 29.09 -24.32 16.60
N ASN A 124 28.51 -23.11 16.47
CA ASN A 124 27.07 -22.95 16.25
C ASN A 124 26.69 -23.10 14.76
N GLU A 125 26.82 -24.32 14.22
CA GLU A 125 26.54 -24.60 12.80
C GLU A 125 25.11 -24.25 12.37
N ALA A 126 24.14 -24.35 13.28
CA ALA A 126 22.74 -24.00 13.01
C ALA A 126 22.59 -22.50 12.70
N SER A 127 23.15 -21.61 13.53
CA SER A 127 23.14 -20.17 13.28
C SER A 127 23.98 -19.80 12.06
N ARG A 128 25.13 -20.46 11.83
CA ARG A 128 25.95 -20.25 10.62
C ARG A 128 25.13 -20.55 9.35
N ALA A 129 24.44 -21.69 9.32
CA ALA A 129 23.59 -22.07 8.20
C ALA A 129 22.40 -21.12 8.02
N LEU A 130 21.76 -20.69 9.12
CA LEU A 130 20.67 -19.72 9.12
C LEU A 130 21.09 -18.39 8.47
N PHE A 131 22.15 -17.75 8.96
CA PHE A 131 22.56 -16.44 8.46
C PHE A 131 23.06 -16.49 7.02
N LYS A 132 23.82 -17.54 6.63
CA LYS A 132 24.18 -17.77 5.22
C LYS A 132 22.95 -17.96 4.34
N GLY A 133 22.00 -18.79 4.78
CA GLY A 133 20.75 -19.03 4.05
C GLY A 133 19.88 -17.78 3.93
N ALA A 134 19.96 -16.87 4.89
CA ALA A 134 19.32 -15.56 4.87
C ALA A 134 20.10 -14.49 4.08
N GLY A 135 21.19 -14.86 3.41
CA GLY A 135 21.97 -13.97 2.54
C GLY A 135 22.98 -13.08 3.27
N TYR A 136 23.35 -13.39 4.51
CA TYR A 136 24.42 -12.69 5.21
C TYR A 136 25.79 -13.20 4.72
N VAL A 137 26.73 -12.27 4.57
CA VAL A 137 28.11 -12.55 4.20
C VAL A 137 28.95 -12.64 5.46
N CYS A 138 29.78 -13.67 5.59
CA CYS A 138 30.73 -13.77 6.69
C CYS A 138 31.89 -12.81 6.44
N GLU A 139 32.06 -11.83 7.34
CA GLU A 139 33.21 -10.93 7.38
C GLU A 139 34.01 -11.31 8.63
N SER A 140 35.25 -11.75 8.42
CA SER A 140 36.13 -12.39 9.40
C SER A 140 35.96 -11.98 10.87
N GLY A 141 36.12 -12.94 11.79
CA GLY A 141 36.43 -12.66 13.19
C GLY A 141 37.47 -13.64 13.74
N LYS A 142 38.29 -13.16 14.68
CA LYS A 142 39.45 -13.88 15.22
C LYS A 142 39.02 -15.12 16.05
N GLU A 143 37.89 -15.03 16.77
CA GLU A 143 37.32 -16.10 17.64
C GLU A 143 35.85 -16.43 17.31
N ASN A 144 35.00 -15.42 17.08
CA ASN A 144 33.61 -15.58 16.63
C ASN A 144 33.44 -15.12 15.17
N GLU A 145 32.51 -15.71 14.42
CA GLU A 145 32.21 -15.29 13.05
C GLU A 145 31.21 -14.13 13.06
N VAL A 146 31.47 -13.07 12.29
CA VAL A 146 30.52 -11.97 12.12
C VAL A 146 29.85 -12.11 10.76
N TYR A 147 28.54 -12.28 10.77
CA TYR A 147 27.70 -12.31 9.58
C TYR A 147 27.09 -10.95 9.37
N VAL A 148 27.30 -10.37 8.19
CA VAL A 148 26.78 -9.06 7.82
C VAL A 148 25.84 -9.20 6.65
N SER A 149 24.59 -8.79 6.83
CA SER A 149 23.65 -8.53 5.74
C SER A 149 23.57 -7.03 5.59
N ARG A 150 24.21 -6.50 4.55
CA ARG A 150 23.96 -5.13 4.13
C ARG A 150 22.71 -5.12 3.25
N PRO A 151 21.94 -4.02 3.22
CA PRO A 151 21.04 -3.80 2.10
C PRO A 151 21.81 -4.07 0.80
N GLY A 152 21.18 -4.69 -0.19
CA GLY A 152 21.82 -4.96 -1.47
C GLY A 152 22.58 -3.71 -1.91
N CYS A 153 23.90 -3.82 -2.04
CA CYS A 153 24.80 -2.70 -2.32
C CYS A 153 24.22 -1.87 -3.48
N GLY A 154 23.69 -0.67 -3.17
CA GLY A 154 23.17 0.29 -4.15
C GLY A 154 21.65 0.50 -4.23
N ALA A 155 20.79 -0.30 -3.58
CA ALA A 155 19.33 -0.12 -3.72
C ALA A 155 18.78 0.93 -2.73
N SER A 156 18.19 2.01 -3.26
CA SER A 156 17.61 3.09 -2.44
C SER A 156 16.24 2.69 -1.90
N VAL A 157 16.08 2.72 -0.58
CA VAL A 157 14.79 2.48 0.07
C VAL A 157 13.91 3.71 -0.01
N ILE A 158 12.68 3.51 -0.48
CA ILE A 158 11.62 4.51 -0.56
C ILE A 158 10.48 4.04 0.34
N ALA A 159 10.26 4.74 1.46
CA ALA A 159 9.15 4.45 2.33
C ALA A 159 7.87 5.11 1.80
N LEU A 160 6.76 4.39 1.77
CA LEU A 160 5.44 4.90 1.41
C LEU A 160 4.52 4.78 2.63
N TYR A 161 4.15 5.91 3.23
CA TYR A 161 3.08 5.91 4.24
C TYR A 161 1.74 6.07 3.53
N SER A 162 0.90 5.06 3.59
CA SER A 162 -0.42 5.10 2.95
C SER A 162 -1.47 4.48 3.85
N ASP A 163 -2.64 5.10 3.89
CA ASP A 163 -3.80 4.57 4.57
C ASP A 163 -4.85 4.03 3.58
N GLY A 164 -5.91 3.46 4.18
CA GLY A 164 -7.03 2.87 3.49
C GLY A 164 -7.99 2.28 4.52
N GLY A 165 -9.26 2.17 4.16
CA GLY A 165 -10.28 1.63 5.06
C GLY A 165 -11.71 1.92 4.59
N PRO A 166 -12.72 1.51 5.37
CA PRO A 166 -14.14 1.73 5.03
C PRO A 166 -14.50 3.20 4.80
N ASP A 167 -13.96 4.11 5.63
CA ASP A 167 -14.34 5.53 5.64
C ASP A 167 -13.66 6.35 4.54
N ILE A 168 -12.41 6.02 4.21
CA ILE A 168 -11.58 6.76 3.25
C ILE A 168 -11.43 6.05 1.90
N GLY A 169 -11.86 4.78 1.82
CA GLY A 169 -11.68 3.92 0.66
C GLY A 169 -10.26 3.36 0.53
N LEU A 170 -9.96 2.78 -0.64
CA LEU A 170 -8.65 2.19 -0.96
C LEU A 170 -7.85 3.02 -1.96
N GLY A 171 -8.24 4.27 -2.20
CA GLY A 171 -7.65 5.12 -3.24
C GLY A 171 -6.16 5.34 -3.03
N HIS A 172 -5.77 5.74 -1.82
CA HIS A 172 -4.38 6.05 -1.44
C HIS A 172 -3.48 4.82 -1.61
N VAL A 173 -3.83 3.71 -0.93
CA VAL A 173 -3.01 2.49 -1.01
C VAL A 173 -2.91 1.96 -2.43
N ARG A 174 -3.98 2.00 -3.24
CA ARG A 174 -3.94 1.54 -4.63
C ARG A 174 -3.05 2.40 -5.53
N ARG A 175 -3.08 3.73 -5.39
CA ARG A 175 -2.15 4.59 -6.16
C ARG A 175 -0.71 4.43 -5.67
N CYS A 176 -0.49 4.28 -4.36
CA CYS A 176 0.84 3.98 -3.82
C CYS A 176 1.39 2.63 -4.29
N LEU A 177 0.57 1.59 -4.43
CA LEU A 177 0.97 0.29 -5.00
C LEU A 177 1.35 0.40 -6.49
N GLY A 178 0.60 1.22 -7.26
CA GLY A 178 0.96 1.57 -8.63
C GLY A 178 2.32 2.26 -8.72
N LEU A 179 2.59 3.23 -7.84
CA LEU A 179 3.89 3.91 -7.76
C LEU A 179 5.01 2.96 -7.30
N ALA A 180 4.78 2.13 -6.29
CA ALA A 180 5.74 1.17 -5.77
C ALA A 180 6.21 0.19 -6.86
N SER A 181 5.29 -0.28 -7.71
CA SER A 181 5.62 -1.12 -8.86
C SER A 181 6.60 -0.44 -9.82
N GLU A 182 6.43 0.85 -10.09
CA GLU A 182 7.30 1.61 -11.00
C GLU A 182 8.65 1.94 -10.36
N LEU A 183 8.67 2.26 -9.05
CA LEU A 183 9.90 2.44 -8.28
C LEU A 183 10.75 1.16 -8.26
N GLN A 184 10.13 0.00 -8.08
CA GLN A 184 10.82 -1.30 -8.11
C GLN A 184 11.46 -1.56 -9.48
N LYS A 185 10.76 -1.24 -10.59
CA LYS A 185 11.32 -1.32 -11.95
C LYS A 185 12.53 -0.40 -12.16
N LYS A 186 12.65 0.68 -11.39
CA LYS A 186 13.82 1.59 -11.36
C LYS A 186 14.93 1.13 -10.41
N GLY A 187 14.84 -0.08 -9.83
CA GLY A 187 15.85 -0.65 -8.95
C GLY A 187 15.80 -0.11 -7.51
N MET A 188 14.73 0.58 -7.14
CA MET A 188 14.49 1.02 -5.77
C MET A 188 13.79 -0.07 -4.96
N VAL A 189 13.77 0.10 -3.64
CA VAL A 189 13.09 -0.81 -2.70
C VAL A 189 11.94 -0.06 -2.03
N PRO A 190 10.72 -0.15 -2.57
CA PRO A 190 9.53 0.41 -1.94
C PRO A 190 9.16 -0.39 -0.70
N VAL A 191 8.91 0.30 0.41
CA VAL A 191 8.42 -0.32 1.66
C VAL A 191 7.24 0.48 2.18
N PHE A 192 6.15 -0.21 2.48
CA PHE A 192 4.95 0.41 3.00
C PHE A 192 5.03 0.60 4.51
N LEU A 193 4.50 1.72 4.98
CA LEU A 193 4.09 1.94 6.35
C LEU A 193 2.60 2.17 6.36
N ILE A 194 1.87 1.36 7.13
CA ILE A 194 0.41 1.44 7.24
C ILE A 194 -0.02 1.78 8.66
N PRO A 195 -1.15 2.48 8.84
CA PRO A 195 -1.71 2.71 10.17
C PRO A 195 -2.02 1.39 10.88
N PRO A 196 -1.93 1.36 12.23
CA PRO A 196 -2.48 0.27 13.02
C PRO A 196 -3.96 0.02 12.68
N ASP A 197 -4.36 -1.25 12.71
CA ASP A 197 -5.74 -1.71 12.50
C ASP A 197 -6.34 -1.32 11.12
N SER A 198 -5.50 -1.10 10.12
CA SER A 198 -5.95 -0.69 8.78
C SER A 198 -6.49 -1.83 7.91
N GLY A 199 -6.11 -3.09 8.18
CA GLY A 199 -6.53 -4.24 7.38
C GLY A 199 -5.95 -4.25 5.96
N LEU A 200 -4.81 -3.58 5.75
CA LEU A 200 -4.14 -3.44 4.46
C LEU A 200 -3.01 -4.46 4.24
N GLU A 201 -2.67 -5.23 5.27
CA GLU A 201 -1.59 -6.21 5.30
C GLU A 201 -1.68 -7.18 4.12
N ASP A 202 -2.79 -7.90 4.02
CA ASP A 202 -3.05 -8.88 2.96
C ASP A 202 -3.00 -8.26 1.57
N LEU A 203 -3.47 -7.01 1.44
CA LEU A 203 -3.50 -6.31 0.16
C LEU A 203 -2.08 -6.01 -0.32
N ILE A 204 -1.23 -5.49 0.56
CA ILE A 204 0.14 -5.10 0.22
C ILE A 204 1.02 -6.33 0.01
N GLU A 205 0.82 -7.39 0.82
CA GLU A 205 1.53 -8.65 0.66
C GLU A 205 1.16 -9.37 -0.63
N LEU A 206 -0.13 -9.35 -1.01
CA LEU A 206 -0.58 -9.94 -2.28
C LEU A 206 0.05 -9.26 -3.51
N ASP A 207 0.27 -7.94 -3.43
CA ASP A 207 0.97 -7.17 -4.47
C ASP A 207 2.52 -7.26 -4.35
N GLY A 208 3.03 -8.04 -3.39
CA GLY A 208 4.44 -8.42 -3.30
C GLY A 208 5.35 -7.38 -2.64
N PHE A 209 4.79 -6.43 -1.89
CA PHE A 209 5.58 -5.40 -1.21
C PHE A 209 5.74 -5.67 0.28
N PRO A 210 6.91 -5.36 0.87
CA PRO A 210 7.06 -5.37 2.32
C PRO A 210 6.28 -4.21 2.96
N TYR A 211 5.77 -4.45 4.15
CA TYR A 211 5.11 -3.43 4.96
C TYR A 211 5.54 -3.48 6.42
N GLY A 212 5.31 -2.38 7.13
CA GLY A 212 5.36 -2.29 8.59
C GLY A 212 4.18 -1.48 9.11
N VAL A 213 3.75 -1.79 10.34
CA VAL A 213 2.69 -1.02 11.01
C VAL A 213 3.32 0.16 11.74
N CYS A 214 2.83 1.37 11.46
CA CYS A 214 3.34 2.60 12.08
C CYS A 214 2.20 3.59 12.30
N ALA A 215 2.16 4.14 13.51
CA ALA A 215 1.24 5.21 13.84
C ALA A 215 1.63 6.51 13.07
N PRO A 216 0.65 7.40 12.76
CA PRO A 216 0.86 8.54 11.85
C PRO A 216 1.66 9.70 12.47
N GLU A 217 2.05 9.61 13.74
CA GLU A 217 2.80 10.65 14.43
C GLU A 217 4.21 10.79 13.84
N ALA A 218 4.65 12.03 13.66
CA ALA A 218 5.93 12.36 13.04
C ALA A 218 7.13 11.65 13.68
N THR A 219 7.15 11.51 15.01
CA THR A 219 8.23 10.84 15.74
C THR A 219 8.27 9.33 15.48
N ALA A 220 7.11 8.68 15.39
CA ALA A 220 6.99 7.26 15.06
C ALA A 220 7.43 7.01 13.62
N LEU A 221 6.92 7.81 12.67
CA LEU A 221 7.28 7.74 11.26
C LEU A 221 8.78 7.91 11.04
N ASN A 222 9.38 8.96 11.60
CA ASN A 222 10.80 9.24 11.41
C ASN A 222 11.71 8.11 11.93
N ARG A 223 11.29 7.42 13.00
CA ARG A 223 11.97 6.23 13.52
C ARG A 223 11.81 5.04 12.57
N ALA A 224 10.58 4.78 12.13
CA ALA A 224 10.28 3.66 11.24
C ALA A 224 10.99 3.76 9.89
N VAL A 225 11.20 4.97 9.38
CA VAL A 225 11.86 5.24 8.09
C VAL A 225 13.35 5.59 8.22
N ASN A 226 13.98 5.22 9.34
CA ASN A 226 15.40 5.45 9.52
C ASN A 226 16.22 4.70 8.44
N GLY A 227 17.16 5.40 7.79
CA GLY A 227 17.92 4.90 6.64
C GLY A 227 17.20 4.96 5.28
N ALA A 228 15.90 5.28 5.22
CA ALA A 228 15.22 5.49 3.94
C ALA A 228 15.71 6.78 3.26
N LYS A 229 15.91 6.74 1.94
CA LYS A 229 16.33 7.91 1.15
C LYS A 229 15.18 8.89 0.91
N MET A 230 13.95 8.38 0.85
CA MET A 230 12.74 9.19 0.75
C MET A 230 11.61 8.58 1.56
N LEU A 231 10.77 9.43 2.15
CA LEU A 231 9.44 9.09 2.63
C LEU A 231 8.41 9.79 1.74
N ILE A 232 7.49 9.03 1.16
CA ILE A 232 6.33 9.51 0.40
C ILE A 232 5.08 9.31 1.26
N VAL A 233 4.34 10.37 1.53
CA VAL A 233 3.15 10.33 2.40
C VAL A 233 1.89 10.50 1.55
N ASP A 234 0.94 9.60 1.74
CA ASP A 234 -0.38 9.59 1.12
C ASP A 234 -1.44 9.31 2.18
N SER A 235 -1.68 10.31 3.04
CA SER A 235 -2.63 10.20 4.15
C SER A 235 -2.97 11.59 4.70
N TYR A 236 -4.27 11.85 4.90
CA TYR A 236 -4.75 13.06 5.57
C TYR A 236 -4.52 13.04 7.10
N ARG A 237 -4.06 11.90 7.66
CA ARG A 237 -3.84 11.74 9.11
C ARG A 237 -2.45 12.19 9.55
N VAL A 238 -1.52 12.38 8.61
CA VAL A 238 -0.14 12.76 8.90
C VAL A 238 0.00 14.26 8.89
N ASN A 239 0.47 14.83 10.00
CA ASN A 239 0.83 16.24 10.05
C ASN A 239 2.18 16.48 9.35
N ILE A 240 2.14 16.94 8.10
CA ILE A 240 3.33 17.16 7.28
C ILE A 240 4.25 18.24 7.88
N GLY A 241 3.71 19.30 8.47
CA GLY A 241 4.52 20.34 9.11
C GLY A 241 5.36 19.81 10.28
N ALA A 242 4.78 18.96 11.12
CA ALA A 242 5.48 18.26 12.20
C ALA A 242 6.50 17.25 11.66
N LEU A 243 6.19 16.57 10.55
CA LEU A 243 7.11 15.65 9.91
C LEU A 243 8.33 16.37 9.33
N VAL A 244 8.14 17.52 8.67
CA VAL A 244 9.22 18.37 8.15
C VAL A 244 10.18 18.80 9.26
N SER A 245 9.65 19.24 10.42
CA SER A 245 10.48 19.73 11.53
C SER A 245 11.31 18.65 12.23
N THR A 246 10.93 17.38 12.08
CA THR A 246 11.59 16.23 12.70
C THR A 246 12.29 15.32 11.69
N ASN A 247 12.23 15.64 10.40
CA ASN A 247 12.82 14.84 9.33
C ASN A 247 14.36 14.88 9.37
N SER A 248 14.99 13.78 8.97
CA SER A 248 16.44 13.75 8.79
C SER A 248 16.85 14.66 7.63
N PRO A 249 17.92 15.46 7.74
CA PRO A 249 18.40 16.32 6.64
C PRO A 249 18.80 15.49 5.40
N HIS A 250 19.18 14.22 5.59
CA HIS A 250 19.58 13.31 4.52
C HIS A 250 18.41 12.60 3.83
N ARG A 251 17.18 12.68 4.38
CA ARG A 251 15.99 12.04 3.81
C ARG A 251 15.15 13.04 3.03
N LEU A 252 14.76 12.68 1.82
CA LEU A 252 13.79 13.44 1.03
C LEU A 252 12.37 13.20 1.57
N LEU A 253 11.52 14.21 1.50
CA LEU A 253 10.11 14.10 1.86
C LEU A 253 9.23 14.44 0.66
N ALA A 254 8.28 13.57 0.35
CA ALA A 254 7.26 13.80 -0.65
C ALA A 254 5.86 13.63 -0.05
N ALA A 255 4.89 14.36 -0.56
CA ALA A 255 3.49 14.24 -0.15
C ALA A 255 2.57 14.21 -1.37
N PHE A 256 1.57 13.34 -1.33
CA PHE A 256 0.40 13.48 -2.17
C PHE A 256 -0.48 14.60 -1.63
N ASP A 257 -1.05 15.36 -2.55
CA ASP A 257 -2.05 16.37 -2.26
C ASP A 257 -3.14 16.29 -3.31
N ASP A 258 -4.38 16.46 -2.89
CA ASP A 258 -5.54 16.39 -3.76
C ASP A 258 -6.22 17.77 -3.91
N MET A 259 -6.12 18.64 -2.90
CA MET A 259 -6.94 19.85 -2.77
C MET A 259 -6.14 21.16 -2.58
N CYS A 260 -4.84 21.10 -2.26
CA CYS A 260 -4.00 22.29 -2.03
C CYS A 260 -4.54 23.21 -0.91
N GLU A 261 -5.09 22.62 0.16
CA GLU A 261 -5.68 23.37 1.28
C GLU A 261 -4.62 23.89 2.27
N GLU A 262 -3.47 23.23 2.35
CA GLU A 262 -2.40 23.55 3.29
C GLU A 262 -1.05 23.70 2.58
N ALA A 263 -0.13 24.44 3.22
CA ALA A 263 1.25 24.48 2.78
C ALA A 263 1.95 23.14 3.05
N LEU A 264 2.64 22.62 2.05
CA LEU A 264 3.41 21.38 2.08
C LEU A 264 4.88 21.68 1.76
N PRO A 265 5.68 22.18 2.74
CA PRO A 265 7.07 22.58 2.53
C PRO A 265 8.00 21.36 2.46
N VAL A 266 7.77 20.49 1.48
CA VAL A 266 8.45 19.22 1.25
C VAL A 266 9.33 19.29 0.00
N ASP A 267 10.13 18.25 -0.26
CA ASP A 267 10.98 18.20 -1.45
C ASP A 267 10.17 17.98 -2.73
N LEU A 268 9.04 17.27 -2.64
CA LEU A 268 8.18 16.93 -3.78
C LEU A 268 6.69 16.89 -3.39
N VAL A 269 5.84 17.66 -4.06
CA VAL A 269 4.38 17.47 -4.00
C VAL A 269 3.89 16.81 -5.27
N ILE A 270 2.99 15.85 -5.11
CA ILE A 270 2.39 15.07 -6.20
C ILE A 270 0.88 15.29 -6.17
N ASN A 271 0.34 15.91 -7.22
CA ASN A 271 -1.09 15.98 -7.44
C ASN A 271 -1.42 15.58 -8.89
N GLY A 272 -1.73 14.29 -9.07
CA GLY A 272 -2.10 13.74 -10.38
C GLY A 272 -3.47 14.17 -10.90
N SER A 273 -4.26 14.88 -10.09
CA SER A 273 -5.61 15.32 -10.46
C SER A 273 -5.61 16.15 -11.75
N PRO A 274 -6.54 15.91 -12.69
CA PRO A 274 -6.79 16.83 -13.79
C PRO A 274 -7.13 18.27 -13.35
N ALA A 275 -7.65 18.47 -12.14
CA ALA A 275 -7.96 19.77 -11.56
C ALA A 275 -6.73 20.46 -10.94
N ALA A 276 -5.64 19.73 -10.68
CA ALA A 276 -4.45 20.24 -9.99
C ALA A 276 -3.83 21.48 -10.64
N LEU A 277 -3.90 21.59 -11.98
CA LEU A 277 -3.37 22.72 -12.73
C LEU A 277 -4.14 24.02 -12.50
N GLY A 278 -5.35 23.95 -11.96
CA GLY A 278 -6.16 25.10 -11.57
C GLY A 278 -6.06 25.47 -10.09
N LEU A 279 -5.24 24.76 -9.30
CA LEU A 279 -5.06 25.01 -7.87
C LEU A 279 -3.86 25.93 -7.59
N GLU A 280 -3.93 26.69 -6.50
CA GLU A 280 -2.97 27.74 -6.13
C GLU A 280 -1.76 27.20 -5.35
N TYR A 281 -0.91 26.40 -6.01
CA TYR A 281 0.31 25.84 -5.42
C TYR A 281 1.43 26.86 -5.13
N ASN A 282 1.24 28.13 -5.48
CA ASN A 282 2.23 29.21 -5.34
C ASN A 282 2.80 29.35 -3.91
N ASN A 283 1.97 29.06 -2.90
CA ASN A 283 2.35 29.16 -1.49
C ASN A 283 2.57 27.80 -0.82
N SER A 284 2.66 26.71 -1.59
CA SER A 284 2.84 25.37 -1.03
C SER A 284 4.17 25.22 -0.27
N GLY A 285 5.21 25.96 -0.65
CA GLY A 285 6.56 25.80 -0.09
C GLY A 285 7.31 24.57 -0.59
N ALA A 286 6.71 23.80 -1.50
CA ALA A 286 7.32 22.62 -2.09
C ALA A 286 8.49 23.00 -3.03
N LYS A 287 9.57 22.21 -3.02
CA LYS A 287 10.72 22.44 -3.92
C LYS A 287 10.44 22.03 -5.36
N LYS A 288 9.59 21.02 -5.56
CA LYS A 288 9.18 20.51 -6.88
C LYS A 288 7.72 20.10 -6.85
N LEU A 289 7.00 20.40 -7.92
CA LEU A 289 5.57 20.11 -8.10
C LEU A 289 5.37 19.19 -9.29
N LEU A 290 4.63 18.09 -9.10
CA LEU A 290 4.17 17.20 -10.16
C LEU A 290 2.65 17.30 -10.24
N LEU A 291 2.14 18.14 -11.14
CA LEU A 291 0.72 18.49 -11.23
C LEU A 291 0.08 18.01 -12.53
N GLY A 292 -1.16 17.55 -12.44
CA GLY A 292 -2.01 17.25 -13.58
C GLY A 292 -2.01 15.77 -13.98
N ALA A 293 -2.90 15.44 -14.93
CA ALA A 293 -3.17 14.09 -15.39
C ALA A 293 -1.95 13.29 -15.88
N HIS A 294 -0.88 13.99 -16.30
CA HIS A 294 0.39 13.36 -16.67
C HIS A 294 1.03 12.56 -15.52
N TYR A 295 0.70 12.91 -14.28
CA TYR A 295 1.14 12.23 -13.06
C TYR A 295 0.01 11.43 -12.38
N GLN A 296 -1.15 11.28 -13.03
CA GLN A 296 -2.23 10.46 -12.50
C GLN A 296 -1.82 8.99 -12.52
N ILE A 297 -1.74 8.39 -11.33
CA ILE A 297 -1.39 6.98 -11.19
C ILE A 297 -2.65 6.14 -11.45
N VAL A 298 -2.46 5.08 -12.21
CA VAL A 298 -3.37 3.93 -12.30
C VAL A 298 -2.55 2.67 -12.00
N ARG A 299 -3.21 1.59 -11.63
CA ARG A 299 -2.53 0.30 -11.40
C ARG A 299 -1.78 -0.17 -12.66
N SER A 300 -0.63 -0.79 -12.45
CA SER A 300 0.35 -1.15 -13.49
C SER A 300 -0.11 -2.28 -14.43
N ASP A 301 -1.12 -3.04 -14.01
CA ASP A 301 -1.77 -4.12 -14.76
C ASP A 301 -2.99 -3.64 -15.58
N MET A 302 -3.33 -2.34 -15.56
CA MET A 302 -4.31 -1.79 -16.51
C MET A 302 -3.78 -1.91 -17.95
N GLY A 303 -4.56 -2.60 -18.78
CA GLY A 303 -4.25 -2.77 -20.19
C GLY A 303 -4.31 -1.47 -21.00
N ALA A 304 -3.90 -1.57 -22.25
CA ALA A 304 -4.13 -0.53 -23.25
C ALA A 304 -5.63 -0.33 -23.52
N PRO A 305 -6.05 0.80 -24.12
CA PRO A 305 -7.43 1.02 -24.52
C PRO A 305 -8.00 -0.14 -25.34
N THR A 306 -9.23 -0.54 -25.04
CA THR A 306 -9.93 -1.58 -25.80
C THR A 306 -11.05 -1.01 -26.65
N VAL A 307 -11.38 -1.68 -27.75
CA VAL A 307 -12.51 -1.28 -28.61
C VAL A 307 -13.82 -1.52 -27.86
N LYS A 308 -14.63 -0.48 -27.71
CA LYS A 308 -15.92 -0.54 -27.01
C LYS A 308 -17.09 -0.67 -27.99
N LYS A 309 -18.16 -1.35 -27.58
CA LYS A 309 -19.33 -1.60 -28.44
C LYS A 309 -20.40 -0.55 -28.23
N HIS A 310 -20.94 -0.03 -29.32
CA HIS A 310 -22.15 0.78 -29.33
C HIS A 310 -23.28 0.07 -30.11
N PRO A 311 -24.51 -0.01 -29.58
CA PRO A 311 -24.87 0.35 -28.20
C PRO A 311 -24.14 -0.55 -27.18
N PRO A 312 -23.89 -0.04 -25.96
CA PRO A 312 -23.30 -0.83 -24.87
C PRO A 312 -24.02 -2.15 -24.64
N LYS A 313 -23.27 -3.25 -24.53
CA LYS A 313 -23.83 -4.57 -24.18
C LYS A 313 -23.40 -5.02 -22.79
N ARG A 314 -22.33 -4.44 -22.23
CA ARG A 314 -21.89 -4.69 -20.85
C ARG A 314 -21.76 -3.39 -20.07
N LEU A 315 -22.60 -3.24 -19.05
CA LEU A 315 -22.55 -2.14 -18.10
C LEU A 315 -21.85 -2.57 -16.82
N LEU A 316 -20.79 -1.86 -16.45
CA LEU A 316 -20.12 -2.00 -15.16
C LEU A 316 -20.65 -0.96 -14.17
N ILE A 317 -21.10 -1.39 -13.00
CA ILE A 317 -21.54 -0.49 -11.92
C ILE A 317 -20.63 -0.70 -10.72
N THR A 318 -19.93 0.35 -10.29
CA THR A 318 -18.92 0.25 -9.22
C THR A 318 -18.67 1.58 -8.51
N PHE A 319 -18.66 1.58 -7.18
CA PHE A 319 -18.49 2.81 -6.39
C PHE A 319 -17.21 2.80 -5.57
N GLY A 320 -16.22 2.00 -5.99
CA GLY A 320 -14.91 1.91 -5.37
C GLY A 320 -14.81 0.81 -4.29
N GLY A 321 -13.94 1.04 -3.31
CA GLY A 321 -13.50 0.03 -2.34
C GLY A 321 -14.54 -0.37 -1.27
N GLY A 322 -15.54 0.47 -1.03
CA GLY A 322 -16.53 0.30 0.04
C GLY A 322 -17.97 0.08 -0.46
N LEU A 323 -18.89 -0.03 0.49
CA LEU A 323 -20.33 -0.09 0.22
C LEU A 323 -20.89 1.33 0.08
N SER A 324 -21.67 1.59 -0.97
CA SER A 324 -22.37 2.87 -1.17
C SER A 324 -23.85 2.62 -1.37
N VAL A 325 -24.69 3.33 -0.61
CA VAL A 325 -26.16 3.32 -0.81
C VAL A 325 -26.51 3.73 -2.23
N ALA A 326 -25.78 4.72 -2.78
CA ALA A 326 -25.97 5.17 -4.15
C ALA A 326 -25.69 4.04 -5.17
N ALA A 327 -24.76 3.12 -4.87
CA ALA A 327 -24.49 1.98 -5.75
C ALA A 327 -25.71 1.06 -5.88
N GLN A 328 -26.40 0.82 -4.77
CA GLN A 328 -27.63 0.02 -4.77
C GLN A 328 -28.78 0.76 -5.46
N THR A 329 -28.95 2.06 -5.20
CA THR A 329 -29.96 2.89 -5.89
C THR A 329 -29.75 2.88 -7.41
N VAL A 330 -28.50 2.98 -7.87
CA VAL A 330 -28.17 2.89 -9.29
C VAL A 330 -28.48 1.51 -9.84
N LEU A 331 -28.11 0.43 -9.14
CA LEU A 331 -28.45 -0.92 -9.59
C LEU A 331 -29.96 -1.12 -9.73
N ASP A 332 -30.73 -0.68 -8.73
CA ASP A 332 -32.20 -0.78 -8.71
C ASP A 332 -32.81 -0.02 -9.89
N LEU A 333 -32.40 1.24 -10.07
CA LEU A 333 -32.85 2.07 -11.17
C LEU A 333 -32.54 1.42 -12.53
N VAL A 334 -31.34 0.84 -12.69
CA VAL A 334 -30.95 0.18 -13.94
C VAL A 334 -31.80 -1.06 -14.20
N ILE A 335 -32.00 -1.88 -13.16
CA ILE A 335 -32.83 -3.09 -13.26
C ILE A 335 -34.27 -2.72 -13.62
N ASP A 336 -34.88 -1.79 -12.89
CA ASP A 336 -36.30 -1.49 -13.00
C ASP A 336 -36.65 -0.84 -14.34
N ASN A 337 -35.76 -0.01 -14.88
CA ASN A 337 -36.05 0.79 -16.08
C ASN A 337 -35.47 0.20 -17.36
N TYR A 338 -34.35 -0.53 -17.31
CA TYR A 338 -33.56 -0.80 -18.51
C TYR A 338 -33.37 -2.27 -18.86
N ILE A 339 -33.40 -3.21 -17.89
CA ILE A 339 -33.11 -4.62 -18.19
C ILE A 339 -34.14 -5.26 -19.13
N VAL A 340 -35.41 -4.84 -19.04
CA VAL A 340 -36.49 -5.30 -19.93
C VAL A 340 -36.41 -4.61 -21.29
N ARG A 341 -36.04 -3.33 -21.31
CA ARG A 341 -35.93 -2.53 -22.55
C ARG A 341 -34.71 -2.94 -23.38
N TRP A 342 -33.63 -3.37 -22.74
CA TRP A 342 -32.37 -3.77 -23.37
C TRP A 342 -32.02 -5.22 -22.99
N PRO A 343 -32.69 -6.22 -23.59
CA PRO A 343 -32.54 -7.62 -23.20
C PRO A 343 -31.16 -8.22 -23.47
N GLU A 344 -30.32 -7.55 -24.26
CA GLU A 344 -28.92 -7.92 -24.51
C GLU A 344 -27.93 -7.29 -23.52
N LEU A 345 -28.39 -6.39 -22.63
CA LEU A 345 -27.52 -5.73 -21.66
C LEU A 345 -27.18 -6.69 -20.51
N GLU A 346 -25.89 -6.95 -20.34
CA GLU A 346 -25.35 -7.60 -19.16
C GLU A 346 -24.81 -6.55 -18.18
N ILE A 347 -25.10 -6.73 -16.90
CA ILE A 347 -24.69 -5.83 -15.82
C ILE A 347 -23.70 -6.56 -14.92
N ASP A 348 -22.50 -6.00 -14.81
CA ASP A 348 -21.48 -6.40 -13.85
C ASP A 348 -21.52 -5.39 -12.68
N PHE A 349 -22.06 -5.80 -11.54
CA PHE A 349 -22.10 -4.98 -10.33
C PHE A 349 -20.96 -5.36 -9.39
N VAL A 350 -20.12 -4.39 -9.03
CA VAL A 350 -18.90 -4.64 -8.26
C VAL A 350 -18.95 -3.94 -6.92
N PHE A 351 -18.88 -4.77 -5.88
CA PHE A 351 -18.55 -4.35 -4.52
C PHE A 351 -17.04 -4.41 -4.31
N GLY A 352 -16.48 -3.35 -3.73
CA GLY A 352 -15.08 -3.31 -3.38
C GLY A 352 -14.70 -4.33 -2.28
N PRO A 353 -13.40 -4.53 -2.02
CA PRO A 353 -12.93 -5.59 -1.13
C PRO A 353 -13.35 -5.42 0.33
N ILE A 354 -13.74 -4.21 0.74
CA ILE A 354 -14.13 -3.88 2.11
C ILE A 354 -15.67 -3.95 2.28
N ALA A 355 -16.42 -4.12 1.19
CA ALA A 355 -17.86 -4.21 1.26
C ALA A 355 -18.31 -5.59 1.77
N VAL A 356 -19.33 -5.60 2.63
CA VAL A 356 -19.95 -6.82 3.12
C VAL A 356 -20.93 -7.34 2.07
N ALA A 357 -20.85 -8.64 1.76
CA ALA A 357 -21.75 -9.27 0.82
C ALA A 357 -23.19 -9.28 1.34
N SER A 358 -24.14 -8.87 0.49
CA SER A 358 -25.56 -9.05 0.74
C SER A 358 -26.12 -10.07 -0.25
N GLU A 359 -26.70 -11.16 0.26
CA GLU A 359 -27.44 -12.07 -0.60
C GLU A 359 -28.70 -11.38 -1.12
N ARG A 360 -28.78 -11.23 -2.44
CA ARG A 360 -29.94 -10.67 -3.13
C ARG A 360 -30.24 -11.51 -4.36
N ILE A 361 -31.51 -11.85 -4.54
CA ILE A 361 -31.99 -12.47 -5.77
C ILE A 361 -32.02 -11.37 -6.85
N LEU A 362 -31.24 -11.58 -7.92
CA LEU A 362 -31.13 -10.63 -9.02
C LEU A 362 -31.71 -11.23 -10.30
N PRO A 363 -32.24 -10.38 -11.20
CA PRO A 363 -32.76 -10.85 -12.48
C PRO A 363 -31.65 -11.40 -13.38
N LYS A 364 -32.05 -12.18 -14.39
CA LYS A 364 -31.13 -12.67 -15.42
C LYS A 364 -30.45 -11.48 -16.10
N GLY A 365 -29.13 -11.58 -16.30
CA GLY A 365 -28.32 -10.52 -16.91
C GLY A 365 -27.50 -9.71 -15.90
N VAL A 366 -27.75 -9.87 -14.59
CA VAL A 366 -26.97 -9.19 -13.53
C VAL A 366 -26.01 -10.17 -12.86
N THR A 367 -24.73 -9.80 -12.77
CA THR A 367 -23.69 -10.55 -12.06
C THR A 367 -23.06 -9.67 -10.99
N VAL A 368 -22.96 -10.18 -9.75
CA VAL A 368 -22.30 -9.46 -8.64
C VAL A 368 -20.89 -10.00 -8.42
N HIS A 369 -19.93 -9.09 -8.27
CA HIS A 369 -18.54 -9.38 -7.97
C HIS A 369 -18.16 -8.74 -6.63
N TYR A 370 -17.50 -9.50 -5.76
CA TYR A 370 -16.98 -9.04 -4.48
C TYR A 370 -15.47 -9.03 -4.52
N GLY A 371 -14.86 -7.84 -4.44
CA GLY A 371 -13.40 -7.67 -4.48
C GLY A 371 -12.71 -8.46 -5.61
N PRO A 372 -13.13 -8.32 -6.88
CA PRO A 372 -12.66 -9.19 -7.96
C PRO A 372 -11.14 -9.09 -8.16
N LYS A 373 -10.45 -10.24 -8.14
CA LYS A 373 -9.01 -10.32 -8.42
C LYS A 373 -8.67 -10.06 -9.90
N ASN A 374 -9.64 -10.29 -10.79
CA ASN A 374 -9.53 -10.09 -12.24
C ASN A 374 -10.05 -8.71 -12.69
N TRP A 375 -9.81 -7.68 -11.87
CA TRP A 375 -10.30 -6.32 -12.11
C TRP A 375 -9.93 -5.76 -13.51
N PRO A 376 -8.67 -5.86 -13.99
CA PRO A 376 -8.33 -5.37 -15.33
C PRO A 376 -9.15 -6.04 -16.45
N GLN A 377 -9.43 -7.34 -16.33
CA GLN A 377 -10.23 -8.07 -17.32
C GLN A 377 -11.71 -7.65 -17.27
N LEU A 378 -12.22 -7.38 -16.08
CA LEU A 378 -13.59 -6.89 -15.87
C LEU A 378 -13.79 -5.48 -16.45
N VAL A 379 -12.82 -4.58 -16.25
CA VAL A 379 -12.82 -3.25 -16.85
C VAL A 379 -12.65 -3.31 -18.37
N ALA A 380 -11.74 -4.15 -18.88
CA ALA A 380 -11.46 -4.27 -20.30
C ALA A 380 -12.67 -4.71 -21.13
N ARG A 381 -13.53 -5.57 -20.58
CA ARG A 381 -14.74 -6.07 -21.25
C ARG A 381 -15.95 -5.14 -21.12
N ALA A 382 -15.92 -4.15 -20.23
CA ALA A 382 -17.03 -3.21 -20.06
C ALA A 382 -17.15 -2.29 -21.29
N ASP A 383 -18.38 -2.06 -21.73
CA ASP A 383 -18.72 -1.11 -22.80
C ASP A 383 -19.17 0.24 -22.23
N LEU A 384 -19.74 0.25 -21.03
CA LEU A 384 -20.16 1.46 -20.32
C LEU A 384 -19.91 1.25 -18.82
N ALA A 385 -19.60 2.32 -18.09
CA ALA A 385 -19.50 2.27 -16.64
C ALA A 385 -20.32 3.36 -15.95
N ILE A 386 -20.89 3.03 -14.80
CA ILE A 386 -21.38 4.00 -13.81
C ILE A 386 -20.50 3.88 -12.57
N CYS A 387 -19.84 4.97 -12.17
CA CYS A 387 -18.94 4.93 -11.01
C CYS A 387 -18.90 6.18 -10.13
N GLY A 388 -18.24 6.07 -8.98
CA GLY A 388 -17.85 7.23 -8.17
C GLY A 388 -16.64 7.99 -8.75
N GLY A 389 -16.45 9.24 -8.35
CA GLY A 389 -15.34 10.10 -8.79
C GLY A 389 -13.97 9.83 -8.14
N GLY A 390 -13.65 8.56 -7.86
CA GLY A 390 -12.37 8.14 -7.25
C GLY A 390 -11.37 7.55 -8.25
N GLN A 391 -10.36 6.82 -7.76
CA GLN A 391 -9.30 6.22 -8.60
C GLN A 391 -9.84 5.32 -9.72
N THR A 392 -10.94 4.59 -9.47
CA THR A 392 -11.60 3.73 -10.45
C THR A 392 -12.02 4.50 -11.71
N MET A 393 -12.41 5.77 -11.59
CA MET A 393 -12.75 6.60 -12.75
C MET A 393 -11.57 6.75 -13.71
N PHE A 394 -10.36 6.97 -13.17
CA PHE A 394 -9.15 7.10 -13.99
C PHE A 394 -8.73 5.77 -14.62
N GLU A 395 -8.95 4.64 -13.93
CA GLU A 395 -8.74 3.30 -14.49
C GLU A 395 -9.69 3.03 -15.68
N LEU A 396 -10.95 3.46 -15.59
CA LEU A 396 -11.94 3.35 -16.68
C LEU A 396 -11.57 4.24 -17.87
N MET A 397 -11.18 5.49 -17.60
CA MET A 397 -10.68 6.42 -18.62
C MET A 397 -9.47 5.84 -19.35
N ARG A 398 -8.52 5.24 -18.63
CA ARG A 398 -7.31 4.63 -19.21
C ARG A 398 -7.64 3.58 -20.27
N VAL A 399 -8.66 2.74 -20.02
CA VAL A 399 -9.03 1.65 -20.93
C VAL A 399 -10.05 2.10 -22.00
N GLY A 400 -10.49 3.35 -21.93
CA GLY A 400 -11.43 3.94 -22.90
C GLY A 400 -12.87 3.50 -22.68
N VAL A 401 -13.28 3.21 -21.44
CA VAL A 401 -14.68 2.92 -21.10
C VAL A 401 -15.43 4.25 -20.94
N PRO A 402 -16.43 4.57 -21.80
CA PRO A 402 -17.35 5.67 -21.54
C PRO A 402 -17.93 5.54 -20.13
N THR A 403 -17.92 6.65 -19.38
CA THR A 403 -18.21 6.63 -17.95
C THR A 403 -19.22 7.71 -17.59
N ILE A 404 -20.29 7.30 -16.90
CA ILE A 404 -21.19 8.20 -16.18
C ILE A 404 -20.73 8.21 -14.71
N ALA A 405 -20.33 9.36 -14.20
CA ALA A 405 -19.77 9.46 -12.85
C ALA A 405 -20.70 10.19 -11.88
N LEU A 406 -20.61 9.82 -10.61
CA LEU A 406 -21.33 10.42 -9.48
C LEU A 406 -20.34 10.92 -8.43
N GLY A 407 -20.65 12.08 -7.84
CA GLY A 407 -19.87 12.65 -6.74
C GLY A 407 -20.31 12.04 -5.43
N LEU A 408 -19.45 11.22 -4.80
CA LEU A 408 -19.76 10.55 -3.54
C LEU A 408 -19.31 11.35 -2.31
N ALA A 409 -18.29 12.18 -2.49
CA ALA A 409 -17.71 13.05 -1.47
C ALA A 409 -17.28 14.38 -2.10
N ASP A 410 -17.18 15.43 -1.27
CA ASP A 410 -16.91 16.79 -1.76
C ASP A 410 -15.52 16.90 -2.41
N ASN A 411 -14.55 16.13 -1.90
CA ASN A 411 -13.19 16.05 -2.45
C ASN A 411 -13.11 15.42 -3.86
N GLN A 412 -14.19 14.82 -4.37
CA GLN A 412 -14.23 14.27 -5.74
C GLN A 412 -14.72 15.31 -6.77
N VAL A 413 -15.46 16.34 -6.32
CA VAL A 413 -16.15 17.29 -7.20
C VAL A 413 -15.18 18.08 -8.11
N PRO A 414 -14.01 18.56 -7.64
CA PRO A 414 -13.07 19.27 -8.52
C PRO A 414 -12.60 18.40 -9.69
N ASN A 415 -12.24 17.15 -9.41
CA ASN A 415 -11.84 16.19 -10.44
C ASN A 415 -12.96 15.95 -11.46
N LEU A 416 -14.17 15.64 -10.98
CA LEU A 416 -15.35 15.38 -11.80
C LEU A 416 -15.67 16.57 -12.71
N SER A 417 -15.61 17.78 -12.17
CA SER A 417 -15.87 19.01 -12.92
C SER A 417 -14.81 19.24 -13.99
N ALA A 418 -13.52 19.11 -13.64
CA ALA A 418 -12.41 19.32 -14.57
C ALA A 418 -12.40 18.35 -15.76
N VAL A 419 -12.85 17.10 -15.57
CA VAL A 419 -12.98 16.14 -16.69
C VAL A 419 -14.29 16.28 -17.46
N GLN A 420 -15.38 16.70 -16.80
CA GLN A 420 -16.67 17.01 -17.44
C GLN A 420 -16.56 18.20 -18.40
N GLU A 421 -15.89 19.28 -17.99
CA GLU A 421 -15.66 20.48 -18.82
C GLU A 421 -14.94 20.16 -20.13
N LYS A 422 -14.19 19.05 -20.16
CA LYS A 422 -13.45 18.56 -21.33
C LYS A 422 -14.22 17.46 -22.10
N ASN A 423 -15.47 17.20 -21.74
CA ASN A 423 -16.33 16.16 -22.32
C ASN A 423 -15.69 14.75 -22.30
N ILE A 424 -15.02 14.40 -21.22
CA ILE A 424 -14.32 13.11 -21.08
C ILE A 424 -15.23 12.05 -20.43
N ILE A 425 -16.13 12.49 -19.57
CA ILE A 425 -17.15 11.68 -18.89
C ILE A 425 -18.50 12.37 -19.00
N LEU A 426 -19.53 11.75 -18.44
CA LEU A 426 -20.79 12.39 -18.12
C LEU A 426 -20.95 12.47 -16.59
N TYR A 427 -20.81 13.65 -16.02
CA TYR A 427 -20.99 13.85 -14.58
C TYR A 427 -22.47 14.06 -14.24
N ALA A 428 -23.08 13.07 -13.57
CA ALA A 428 -24.50 13.08 -13.17
C ALA A 428 -24.77 13.93 -11.92
N GLY A 429 -23.75 14.45 -11.25
CA GLY A 429 -23.89 15.30 -10.06
C GLY A 429 -23.51 14.61 -8.75
N SER A 430 -23.58 15.37 -7.67
CA SER A 430 -23.32 14.88 -6.31
C SER A 430 -24.53 14.13 -5.80
N ILE A 431 -24.30 13.01 -5.11
CA ILE A 431 -25.37 12.22 -4.48
C ILE A 431 -26.10 12.98 -3.35
N LYS A 432 -25.55 14.12 -2.92
CA LYS A 432 -26.16 15.03 -1.95
C LYS A 432 -27.30 15.88 -2.54
N ASN A 433 -27.36 15.98 -3.87
CA ASN A 433 -28.39 16.75 -4.58
C ASN A 433 -29.51 15.81 -5.06
N ALA A 434 -30.74 16.29 -5.25
CA ALA A 434 -31.86 15.42 -5.63
C ALA A 434 -31.88 15.06 -7.13
N ASP A 435 -31.20 15.85 -7.96
CA ASP A 435 -31.33 15.83 -9.42
C ASP A 435 -30.39 14.85 -10.14
N TRP A 436 -29.48 14.18 -9.42
CA TRP A 436 -28.54 13.27 -10.06
C TRP A 436 -29.22 12.05 -10.69
N ILE A 437 -30.37 11.63 -10.17
CA ILE A 437 -31.16 10.52 -10.71
C ILE A 437 -31.69 10.87 -12.10
N ASP A 438 -32.27 12.07 -12.24
CA ASP A 438 -32.82 12.53 -13.52
C ASP A 438 -31.73 12.68 -14.57
N ARG A 439 -30.57 13.27 -14.19
CA ARG A 439 -29.41 13.37 -15.08
C ARG A 439 -28.83 12.02 -15.46
N LEU A 440 -28.77 11.07 -14.52
CA LEU A 440 -28.31 9.70 -14.80
C LEU A 440 -29.20 9.03 -15.84
N ASN A 441 -30.53 9.13 -15.68
CA ASN A 441 -31.50 8.59 -16.64
C ASN A 441 -31.32 9.23 -18.02
N GLU A 442 -31.21 10.56 -18.09
CA GLU A 442 -30.97 11.30 -19.33
C GLU A 442 -29.70 10.82 -20.03
N TYR A 443 -28.59 10.70 -19.30
CA TYR A 443 -27.33 10.22 -19.86
C TYR A 443 -27.40 8.77 -20.33
N LEU A 444 -28.08 7.88 -19.60
CA LEU A 444 -28.27 6.49 -20.01
C LEU A 444 -29.08 6.38 -21.30
N GLU A 445 -30.14 7.17 -21.47
CA GLU A 445 -30.92 7.20 -22.71
C GLU A 445 -30.07 7.72 -23.88
N ASN A 446 -29.36 8.82 -23.69
CA ASN A 446 -28.56 9.45 -24.75
C ASN A 446 -27.40 8.56 -25.21
N ILE A 447 -26.63 7.96 -24.28
CA ILE A 447 -25.45 7.13 -24.61
C ILE A 447 -25.80 5.87 -25.42
N MET A 448 -27.04 5.40 -25.31
CA MET A 448 -27.48 4.18 -26.00
C MET A 448 -27.86 4.40 -27.46
N VAL A 449 -28.13 5.65 -27.84
CA VAL A 449 -28.57 6.01 -29.20
C VAL A 449 -27.59 6.93 -29.92
N ASP A 450 -26.85 7.77 -29.19
CA ASP A 450 -25.89 8.71 -29.74
C ASP A 450 -24.48 8.09 -29.86
N SER A 451 -24.24 7.49 -31.03
CA SER A 451 -22.94 6.86 -31.34
C SER A 451 -21.78 7.85 -31.40
N GLU A 452 -22.04 9.13 -31.69
CA GLU A 452 -20.99 10.15 -31.80
C GLU A 452 -20.53 10.59 -30.40
N LEU A 453 -21.48 10.89 -29.50
CA LEU A 453 -21.21 11.12 -28.08
C LEU A 453 -20.43 9.93 -27.49
N TYR A 454 -20.90 8.71 -27.74
CA TYR A 454 -20.27 7.51 -27.22
C TYR A 454 -18.83 7.34 -27.71
N ALA A 455 -18.58 7.50 -29.01
CA ALA A 455 -17.24 7.39 -29.58
C ALA A 455 -16.28 8.48 -29.04
N ASN A 456 -16.80 9.69 -28.85
CA ASN A 456 -16.03 10.80 -28.27
C ASN A 456 -15.60 10.49 -26.83
N LEU A 457 -16.52 10.03 -25.98
CA LEU A 457 -16.22 9.63 -24.60
C LEU A 457 -15.20 8.48 -24.55
N ALA A 458 -15.39 7.44 -25.37
CA ALA A 458 -14.50 6.27 -25.42
C ALA A 458 -13.06 6.65 -25.79
N ALA A 459 -12.90 7.63 -26.69
CA ALA A 459 -11.59 8.07 -27.15
C ALA A 459 -10.95 9.15 -26.25
N ALA A 460 -11.74 9.93 -25.49
CA ALA A 460 -11.24 11.05 -24.70
C ALA A 460 -10.48 10.63 -23.44
N GLY A 461 -10.98 9.62 -22.73
CA GLY A 461 -10.34 9.10 -21.50
C GLY A 461 -8.87 8.72 -21.69
N PRO A 462 -8.54 7.84 -22.67
CA PRO A 462 -7.16 7.40 -22.88
C PRO A 462 -6.19 8.48 -23.33
N ARG A 463 -6.69 9.56 -23.95
CA ARG A 463 -5.88 10.72 -24.34
C ARG A 463 -5.44 11.53 -23.13
N LEU A 464 -6.28 11.60 -22.08
CA LEU A 464 -5.94 12.29 -20.84
C LEU A 464 -5.12 11.39 -19.90
N ILE A 465 -5.54 10.12 -19.75
CA ILE A 465 -4.92 9.15 -18.84
C ILE A 465 -4.17 8.10 -19.66
N ASP A 466 -2.88 8.37 -19.90
CA ASP A 466 -1.98 7.53 -20.71
C ASP A 466 -1.43 6.32 -19.93
N GLY A 467 -1.73 6.21 -18.63
CA GLY A 467 -1.24 5.15 -17.74
C GLY A 467 0.23 5.29 -17.34
N GLY A 468 0.89 6.39 -17.73
CA GLY A 468 2.31 6.64 -17.46
C GLY A 468 2.60 7.35 -16.14
N GLY A 469 1.58 7.83 -15.42
CA GLY A 469 1.78 8.70 -14.25
C GLY A 469 2.70 8.12 -13.17
N GLY A 470 2.53 6.84 -12.80
CA GLY A 470 3.43 6.17 -11.85
C GLY A 470 4.89 6.12 -12.33
N ARG A 471 5.11 5.89 -13.64
CA ARG A 471 6.44 5.85 -14.25
C ARG A 471 7.08 7.24 -14.25
N HIS A 472 6.33 8.28 -14.61
CA HIS A 472 6.82 9.66 -14.62
C HIS A 472 7.20 10.13 -13.20
N ILE A 473 6.39 9.79 -12.19
CA ILE A 473 6.73 10.09 -10.78
C ILE A 473 7.98 9.32 -10.37
N ALA A 474 8.06 8.02 -10.66
CA ALA A 474 9.21 7.20 -10.29
C ALA A 474 10.52 7.70 -10.94
N GLU A 475 10.46 8.24 -12.16
CA GLU A 475 11.60 8.89 -12.82
C GLU A 475 12.10 10.10 -12.02
N VAL A 476 11.20 10.99 -11.62
CA VAL A 476 11.54 12.16 -10.80
C VAL A 476 12.08 11.75 -9.43
N VAL A 477 11.46 10.75 -8.78
CA VAL A 477 11.95 10.23 -7.49
C VAL A 477 13.37 9.66 -7.65
N CYS A 478 13.66 8.96 -8.74
CA CYS A 478 14.99 8.44 -9.05
C CYS A 478 16.04 9.54 -9.19
N GLU A 479 15.74 10.59 -9.96
CA GLU A 479 16.61 11.75 -10.14
C GLU A 479 16.91 12.44 -8.80
N LEU A 480 15.88 12.68 -7.98
CA LEU A 480 16.05 13.36 -6.69
C LEU A 480 16.92 12.55 -5.72
N VAL A 481 16.69 11.24 -5.64
CA VAL A 481 17.45 10.35 -4.76
C VAL A 481 18.92 10.26 -5.20
N GLN A 482 19.17 10.15 -6.51
CA GLN A 482 20.53 10.10 -7.04
C GLN A 482 21.26 11.45 -6.88
N GLY A 483 20.57 12.57 -7.15
CA GLY A 483 21.12 13.91 -7.05
C GLY A 483 21.48 14.34 -5.62
N LYS A 484 20.82 13.79 -4.60
CA LYS A 484 21.15 14.03 -3.18
C LYS A 484 22.33 13.18 -2.67
N THR A 485 22.79 12.23 -3.48
CA THR A 485 23.90 11.32 -3.14
C THR A 485 25.25 11.82 -3.66
N GLN A 486 25.25 12.84 -4.53
CA GLN A 486 26.42 13.64 -4.93
C GLN A 486 26.54 14.87 -4.02
#